data_AF-A0A074ISJ9-F1
#
_entry.id   AF-A0A074ISJ9-F1
#
_cell.length_a   1.000
_cell.length_b   1.000
_cell.length_c   1.000
_cell.angle_alpha   90.00
_cell.angle_beta   90.00
_cell.angle_gamma   90.00
#
_symmetry.space_group_name_H-M   'P 1'
#
loop_
_entity.id
_entity.type
_entity.pdbx_description
1 polymer ?
#
loop_
_entity_poly.entity_id
_entity_poly.type
_entity_poly.pdbx_seq_one_letter_code
_entity_poly.pdbx_strand_id
1 'polypeptide(L)'
;MGEIKEFFKEIWREIPIQILAMVGYSLLVVLYLINLNKFNHQLESIGGNGEIAQSVNVMLYDGGRAWKYLSLAVVLAALATLLVWFIITHFRYVSGYSMLAFIFFLVLLLIYVCLIIIFINNPILRAAIIVIFCGGILISVLK
;
A
#
# COMPACT_ATOMS: atom_id res chain seq x y z
N MET A 1 -11.27 -18.35 32.69
CA MET A 1 -10.54 -17.08 32.95
C MET A 1 -9.02 -17.21 32.80
N GLY A 2 -8.41 -18.39 33.00
CA GLY A 2 -6.97 -18.63 32.76
C GLY A 2 -6.58 -18.59 31.27
N GLU A 3 -7.33 -19.29 30.41
CA GLU A 3 -7.05 -19.37 28.97
C GLU A 3 -7.10 -18.01 28.24
N ILE A 4 -8.02 -17.12 28.64
CA ILE A 4 -8.12 -15.77 28.07
C ILE A 4 -6.89 -14.93 28.45
N LYS A 5 -6.37 -15.07 29.68
CA LYS A 5 -5.17 -14.34 30.10
C LYS A 5 -3.91 -14.85 29.39
N GLU A 6 -3.80 -16.15 29.16
CA GLU A 6 -2.69 -16.72 28.38
C GLU A 6 -2.78 -16.33 26.90
N PHE A 7 -3.97 -16.37 26.32
CA PHE A 7 -4.26 -15.88 24.97
C PHE A 7 -3.82 -14.41 24.78
N PHE A 8 -4.23 -13.51 25.68
CA PHE A 8 -3.80 -12.12 25.62
C PHE A 8 -2.29 -11.97 25.84
N LYS A 9 -1.66 -12.80 26.67
CA LYS A 9 -0.22 -12.75 26.96
C LYS A 9 0.64 -13.22 25.77
N GLU A 10 0.22 -14.25 25.04
CA GLU A 10 0.89 -14.70 23.82
C GLU A 10 0.74 -13.68 22.69
N ILE A 11 -0.48 -13.17 22.48
CA ILE A 11 -0.76 -12.09 21.50
C ILE A 11 0.08 -10.85 21.80
N TRP A 12 0.13 -10.39 23.05
CA TRP A 12 0.89 -9.19 23.40
C TRP A 12 2.40 -9.39 23.27
N ARG A 13 2.90 -10.63 23.31
CA ARG A 13 4.33 -10.91 23.14
C ARG A 13 4.74 -10.98 21.67
N GLU A 14 3.85 -11.43 20.79
CA GLU A 14 4.19 -11.77 19.40
C GLU A 14 3.70 -10.76 18.37
N ILE A 15 2.59 -10.08 18.65
CA ILE A 15 1.92 -9.18 17.72
C ILE A 15 2.35 -7.69 17.80
N PRO A 16 2.98 -7.13 18.87
CA PRO A 16 3.12 -5.67 19.00
C PRO A 16 4.00 -5.06 17.90
N ILE A 17 5.04 -5.76 17.44
CA ILE A 17 5.91 -5.29 16.35
C ILE A 17 5.16 -5.29 15.01
N GLN A 18 4.32 -6.31 14.77
CA GLN A 18 3.53 -6.44 13.54
C GLN A 18 2.46 -5.35 13.49
N ILE A 19 1.75 -5.11 14.60
CA ILE A 19 0.80 -4.00 14.73
C ILE A 19 1.51 -2.67 14.53
N LEU A 20 2.66 -2.44 15.17
CA LEU A 20 3.39 -1.19 15.06
C LEU A 20 3.84 -0.92 13.61
N ALA A 21 4.37 -1.96 12.93
CA ALA A 21 4.77 -1.87 11.53
C ALA A 21 3.57 -1.62 10.62
N MET A 22 2.44 -2.29 10.86
CA MET A 22 1.20 -2.09 10.12
C MET A 22 0.66 -0.67 10.30
N VAL A 23 0.59 -0.17 11.54
CA VAL A 23 0.14 1.18 11.87
C VAL A 23 1.05 2.23 11.22
N GLY A 24 2.37 2.03 11.28
CA GLY A 24 3.34 2.89 10.61
C GLY A 24 3.13 2.94 9.10
N TYR A 25 2.93 1.77 8.47
CA TYR A 25 2.63 1.69 7.05
C TYR A 25 1.31 2.36 6.69
N SER A 26 0.25 2.11 7.46
CA SER A 26 -1.06 2.76 7.29
C SER A 26 -0.96 4.28 7.32
N LEU A 27 -0.20 4.85 8.28
CA LEU A 27 0.03 6.29 8.36
C LEU A 27 0.74 6.82 7.11
N LEU A 28 1.77 6.13 6.62
CA LEU A 28 2.48 6.51 5.39
C LEU A 28 1.55 6.47 4.17
N VAL A 29 0.74 5.43 4.03
CA VAL A 29 -0.24 5.32 2.92
C VAL A 29 -1.27 6.44 3.00
N VAL A 30 -1.83 6.72 4.18
CA VAL A 30 -2.82 7.80 4.35
C VAL A 30 -2.21 9.16 4.00
N LEU A 31 -0.99 9.45 4.49
CA LEU A 31 -0.28 10.69 4.15
C LEU A 31 -0.02 10.80 2.65
N TYR A 32 0.37 9.71 2.00
CA TYR A 32 0.52 9.66 0.55
C TYR A 32 -0.81 9.94 -0.16
N LEU A 33 -1.90 9.29 0.23
CA LEU A 33 -3.23 9.48 -0.37
C LEU A 33 -3.73 10.91 -0.22
N ILE A 34 -3.53 11.54 0.94
CA ILE A 34 -3.88 12.96 1.16
C ILE A 34 -3.09 13.86 0.21
N ASN A 35 -1.78 13.66 0.09
CA ASN A 35 -0.92 14.46 -0.77
C ASN A 35 -1.23 14.23 -2.25
N LEU A 36 -1.60 13.01 -2.63
CA LEU A 36 -2.02 12.65 -3.98
C LEU A 36 -3.37 13.28 -4.32
N ASN A 37 -4.34 13.27 -3.39
CA ASN A 37 -5.64 13.89 -3.60
C ASN A 37 -5.53 15.41 -3.79
N LYS A 38 -4.67 16.08 -3.01
CA LYS A 38 -4.36 17.51 -3.20
C LYS A 38 -3.76 17.78 -4.58
N PHE A 39 -2.85 16.93 -5.04
CA PHE A 39 -2.25 17.05 -6.36
C PHE A 39 -3.27 16.85 -7.49
N ASN A 40 -4.18 15.87 -7.35
CA ASN A 40 -5.26 15.64 -8.31
C ASN A 40 -6.20 16.85 -8.43
N HIS A 41 -6.63 17.43 -7.31
CA HIS A 41 -7.47 18.63 -7.35
C HIS A 41 -6.76 19.85 -7.96
N GLN A 42 -5.46 19.99 -7.73
CA GLN A 42 -4.67 21.01 -8.41
C GLN A 42 -4.67 20.79 -9.93
N LEU A 43 -4.53 19.55 -10.38
CA LEU A 43 -4.56 19.20 -11.81
C LEU A 43 -5.92 19.42 -12.47
N GLU A 44 -7.02 19.07 -11.79
CA GLU A 44 -8.39 19.32 -12.24
C GLU A 44 -8.67 20.82 -12.42
N SER A 45 -8.07 21.66 -11.58
CA SER A 45 -8.23 23.11 -11.70
C SER A 45 -7.50 23.74 -12.90
N ILE A 46 -6.66 22.99 -13.62
CA ILE A 46 -5.68 23.52 -14.60
C ILE A 46 -5.89 23.00 -16.03
N GLY A 47 -6.71 21.97 -16.28
CA GLY A 47 -7.05 21.54 -17.64
C GLY A 47 -8.34 20.70 -17.71
N GLY A 48 -9.23 20.82 -18.70
CA GLY A 48 -9.12 21.45 -20.02
C GLY A 48 -9.22 20.40 -21.17
N ASN A 49 -10.40 19.79 -21.35
CA ASN A 49 -10.96 19.16 -22.57
C ASN A 49 -10.16 18.12 -23.41
N GLY A 50 -9.19 17.35 -22.88
CA GLY A 50 -8.63 16.22 -23.65
C GLY A 50 -7.76 15.23 -22.88
N GLU A 51 -8.27 14.02 -22.63
CA GLU A 51 -7.73 13.04 -21.67
C GLU A 51 -6.27 12.59 -21.91
N ILE A 52 -5.84 12.42 -23.17
CA ILE A 52 -4.52 11.81 -23.49
C ILE A 52 -3.40 12.86 -23.53
N ALA A 53 -3.65 14.01 -24.19
CA ALA A 53 -2.70 15.12 -24.20
C ALA A 53 -2.51 15.68 -22.77
N GLN A 54 -3.60 15.74 -22.00
CA GLN A 54 -3.57 16.11 -20.59
C GLN A 54 -2.74 15.12 -19.76
N SER A 55 -2.87 13.81 -19.96
CA SER A 55 -2.12 12.79 -19.20
C SER A 55 -0.60 12.87 -19.35
N VAL A 56 -0.09 13.17 -20.56
CA VAL A 56 1.34 13.42 -20.80
C VAL A 56 1.74 14.77 -20.22
N ASN A 57 0.89 15.79 -20.38
CA ASN A 57 1.14 17.09 -19.79
C ASN A 57 1.20 17.02 -18.25
N VAL A 58 0.39 16.17 -17.60
CA VAL A 58 0.44 15.90 -16.15
C VAL A 58 1.79 15.33 -15.72
N MET A 59 2.40 14.46 -16.53
CA MET A 59 3.72 13.91 -16.22
C MET A 59 4.83 14.96 -16.28
N LEU A 60 4.67 15.94 -17.18
CA LEU A 60 5.60 17.05 -17.36
C LEU A 60 5.21 18.29 -16.53
N TYR A 61 4.02 18.27 -15.93
CA TYR A 61 3.46 19.38 -15.16
C TYR A 61 4.30 19.62 -13.91
N ASP A 62 4.62 20.90 -13.67
CA ASP A 62 5.28 21.40 -12.46
C ASP A 62 6.62 20.69 -12.16
N GLY A 63 7.44 20.50 -13.20
CA GLY A 63 8.81 19.97 -13.08
C GLY A 63 8.89 18.48 -12.76
N GLY A 64 7.85 17.71 -13.07
CA GLY A 64 7.85 16.25 -12.87
C GLY A 64 7.38 15.80 -11.49
N ARG A 65 6.54 16.59 -10.79
CA ARG A 65 5.95 16.18 -9.51
C ARG A 65 5.22 14.84 -9.59
N ALA A 66 4.57 14.53 -10.72
CA ALA A 66 3.95 13.24 -10.96
C ALA A 66 4.93 12.06 -10.86
N TRP A 67 6.18 12.22 -11.33
CA TRP A 67 7.24 11.21 -11.17
C TRP A 67 7.62 10.99 -9.71
N LYS A 68 7.59 12.05 -8.90
CA LYS A 68 7.81 11.93 -7.45
C LYS A 68 6.72 11.08 -6.79
N TYR A 69 5.45 11.32 -7.11
CA TYR A 69 4.35 10.47 -6.60
C TYR A 69 4.46 9.02 -7.08
N LEU A 70 4.85 8.80 -8.34
CA LEU A 70 5.11 7.45 -8.85
C LEU A 70 6.26 6.77 -8.10
N SER A 71 7.40 7.44 -7.91
CA SER A 71 8.51 6.88 -7.14
C SER A 71 8.12 6.55 -5.70
N LEU A 72 7.27 7.37 -5.08
CA LEU A 72 6.80 7.13 -3.72
C LEU A 72 5.83 5.95 -3.68
N ALA A 73 4.98 5.78 -4.69
CA ALA A 73 4.12 4.62 -4.82
C ALA A 73 4.92 3.32 -4.98
N VAL A 74 6.03 3.34 -5.74
CA VAL A 74 6.94 2.20 -5.86
C VAL A 74 7.61 1.86 -4.51
N VAL A 75 8.05 2.88 -3.76
CA VAL A 75 8.62 2.68 -2.42
C VAL A 75 7.57 2.09 -1.46
N LEU A 76 6.33 2.60 -1.49
CA LEU A 76 5.24 2.04 -0.70
C LEU A 76 4.91 0.61 -1.10
N ALA A 77 4.93 0.28 -2.39
CA ALA A 77 4.73 -1.09 -2.88
C ALA A 77 5.83 -2.03 -2.38
N ALA A 78 7.09 -1.62 -2.48
CA ALA A 78 8.22 -2.39 -1.96
C ALA A 78 8.14 -2.59 -0.43
N LEU A 79 7.75 -1.56 0.32
CA LEU A 79 7.49 -1.65 1.76
C LEU A 79 6.34 -2.62 2.08
N ALA A 80 5.25 -2.58 1.30
CA ALA A 80 4.15 -3.53 1.42
C ALA A 80 4.63 -4.97 1.20
N THR A 81 5.44 -5.24 0.17
CA THR A 81 6.00 -6.57 -0.08
C THR A 81 6.93 -7.02 1.06
N LEU A 82 7.77 -6.12 1.57
CA LEU A 82 8.63 -6.41 2.73
C LEU A 82 7.81 -6.70 3.99
N LEU A 83 6.72 -5.97 4.23
CA LEU A 83 5.78 -6.23 5.32
C LEU A 83 5.14 -7.60 5.18
N VAL A 84 4.64 -7.95 3.99
CA VAL A 84 4.08 -9.29 3.72
C VAL A 84 5.12 -10.38 3.99
N TRP A 85 6.35 -10.21 3.50
CA TRP A 85 7.43 -11.17 3.73
C TRP A 85 7.82 -11.29 5.21
N PHE A 86 7.95 -10.16 5.91
CA PHE A 86 8.23 -10.11 7.35
C PHE A 86 7.15 -10.82 8.16
N ILE A 87 5.88 -10.56 7.82
CA ILE A 87 4.74 -11.20 8.45
C ILE A 87 4.80 -12.72 8.16
N ILE A 88 4.90 -13.16 6.90
CA ILE A 88 4.93 -14.60 6.55
C ILE A 88 6.09 -15.34 7.25
N THR A 89 7.29 -14.74 7.29
CA THR A 89 8.47 -15.38 7.90
C THR A 89 8.37 -15.51 9.41
N HIS A 90 7.84 -14.50 10.11
CA HIS A 90 7.57 -14.61 11.55
C HIS A 90 6.41 -15.57 11.85
N PHE A 91 5.42 -15.67 10.95
CA PHE A 91 4.24 -16.49 11.14
C PHE A 91 4.46 -18.00 11.04
N ARG A 92 5.56 -18.46 10.43
CA ARG A 92 5.92 -19.89 10.40
C ARG A 92 6.13 -20.51 11.79
N TYR A 93 6.26 -19.68 12.84
CA TYR A 93 6.58 -20.11 14.20
C TYR A 93 5.47 -19.84 15.22
N VAL A 94 4.28 -19.39 14.78
CA VAL A 94 3.23 -18.89 15.69
C VAL A 94 1.97 -19.77 15.65
N SER A 95 1.36 -20.01 16.82
CA SER A 95 0.18 -20.86 17.02
C SER A 95 -1.12 -20.25 16.40
N GLY A 96 -2.14 -21.09 16.21
CA GLY A 96 -3.32 -20.85 15.36
C GLY A 96 -4.15 -19.58 15.63
N TYR A 97 -4.00 -18.92 16.78
CA TYR A 97 -4.73 -17.69 17.09
C TYR A 97 -4.21 -16.46 16.35
N SER A 98 -2.92 -16.39 16.04
CA SER A 98 -2.38 -15.28 15.23
C SER A 98 -2.79 -15.38 13.77
N MET A 99 -3.23 -16.55 13.28
CA MET A 99 -3.63 -16.75 11.88
C MET A 99 -4.80 -15.83 11.47
N LEU A 100 -5.69 -15.52 12.42
CA LEU A 100 -6.80 -14.59 12.21
C LEU A 100 -6.30 -13.14 12.05
N ALA A 101 -5.30 -12.74 12.84
CA ALA A 101 -4.63 -11.45 12.71
C ALA A 101 -3.88 -11.33 11.37
N PHE A 102 -3.26 -12.41 10.91
CA PHE A 102 -2.61 -12.47 9.59
C PHE A 102 -3.58 -12.18 8.45
N ILE A 103 -4.72 -12.88 8.42
CA ILE A 103 -5.75 -12.70 7.39
C ILE A 103 -6.26 -11.27 7.42
N PHE A 104 -6.52 -10.72 8.62
CA PHE A 104 -6.95 -9.34 8.78
C PHE A 104 -5.93 -8.33 8.21
N PHE A 105 -4.64 -8.50 8.52
CA PHE A 105 -3.59 -7.64 7.97
C PHE A 105 -3.47 -7.75 6.46
N LEU A 106 -3.58 -8.95 5.90
CA LEU A 106 -3.52 -9.16 4.45
C LEU A 106 -4.70 -8.47 3.73
N VAL A 107 -5.91 -8.54 4.30
CA VAL A 107 -7.08 -7.84 3.78
C VAL A 107 -6.89 -6.32 3.85
N LEU A 108 -6.38 -5.78 4.96
CA LEU A 108 -6.09 -4.35 5.07
C LEU A 108 -5.08 -3.87 4.03
N LEU A 109 -4.04 -4.68 3.77
CA LEU A 109 -3.00 -4.35 2.81
C LEU A 109 -3.57 -4.31 1.38
N LEU A 110 -4.45 -5.26 1.02
CA LEU A 110 -5.19 -5.24 -0.24
C LEU A 110 -6.08 -3.99 -0.37
N ILE A 111 -6.78 -3.60 0.70
CA ILE A 111 -7.58 -2.37 0.72
C ILE A 111 -6.71 -1.14 0.42
N TYR A 112 -5.52 -1.03 1.02
CA TYR A 112 -4.61 0.07 0.75
C TYR A 112 -4.12 0.11 -0.70
N VAL A 113 -3.81 -1.04 -1.29
CA VAL A 113 -3.43 -1.12 -2.71
C VAL A 113 -4.57 -0.66 -3.61
N CYS A 114 -5.80 -1.13 -3.37
CA CYS A 114 -6.98 -0.70 -4.11
C CYS A 114 -7.22 0.81 -4.00
N LEU A 115 -7.09 1.38 -2.80
CA LEU A 115 -7.22 2.82 -2.57
C LEU A 115 -6.17 3.62 -3.35
N ILE A 116 -4.91 3.17 -3.36
CA ILE A 116 -3.85 3.82 -4.14
C ILE A 116 -4.20 3.85 -5.62
N ILE A 117 -4.70 2.74 -6.19
CA ILE A 117 -5.05 2.65 -7.61
C ILE A 117 -6.22 3.59 -7.94
N ILE A 118 -7.27 3.61 -7.12
CA ILE A 118 -8.47 4.44 -7.33
C ILE A 118 -8.12 5.93 -7.22
N PHE A 119 -7.32 6.32 -6.23
CA PHE A 119 -6.96 7.72 -6.01
C PHE A 119 -5.99 8.28 -7.04
N ILE A 120 -5.40 7.46 -7.91
CA ILE A 120 -4.59 7.98 -9.01
C ILE A 120 -5.50 8.36 -10.17
N ASN A 121 -5.63 9.66 -10.41
CA ASN A 121 -6.46 10.21 -11.49
C ASN A 121 -5.76 10.17 -12.86
N ASN A 122 -4.44 9.94 -12.89
CA ASN A 122 -3.69 9.82 -14.14
C ASN A 122 -3.71 8.36 -14.66
N PRO A 123 -4.27 8.08 -15.84
CA PRO A 123 -4.41 6.72 -16.36
C PRO A 123 -3.06 6.02 -16.59
N ILE A 124 -2.01 6.78 -16.94
CA ILE A 124 -0.67 6.24 -17.17
C ILE A 124 -0.01 5.82 -15.85
N LEU A 125 -0.07 6.67 -14.81
CA LEU A 125 0.42 6.29 -13.47
C LEU A 125 -0.35 5.08 -12.93
N ARG A 126 -1.67 5.05 -13.14
CA ARG A 126 -2.52 3.94 -12.70
C ARG A 126 -2.09 2.63 -13.36
N ALA A 127 -1.87 2.64 -14.68
CA ALA A 127 -1.38 1.47 -15.41
C ALA A 127 0.00 1.01 -14.92
N ALA A 128 0.94 1.93 -14.71
CA ALA A 128 2.28 1.60 -14.22
C ALA A 128 2.25 0.89 -12.87
N ILE A 129 1.43 1.37 -11.93
CA ILE A 129 1.29 0.76 -10.60
C ILE A 129 0.61 -0.60 -10.68
N ILE A 130 -0.44 -0.74 -11.50
CA ILE A 130 -1.11 -2.04 -11.71
C ILE A 130 -0.10 -3.07 -12.24
N VAL A 131 0.74 -2.69 -13.22
CA VAL A 131 1.77 -3.58 -13.78
C VAL A 131 2.80 -3.97 -12.73
N ILE A 132 3.25 -3.04 -11.88
CA ILE A 132 4.21 -3.32 -10.81
C ILE A 132 3.61 -4.27 -9.75
N PHE A 133 2.37 -4.04 -9.33
CA PHE A 133 1.69 -4.90 -8.36
C PHE A 133 1.37 -6.29 -8.93
N CYS A 134 0.77 -6.38 -10.13
CA CYS A 134 0.50 -7.67 -10.78
C CYS A 134 1.77 -8.44 -11.13
N GLY A 135 2.80 -7.75 -11.62
CA GLY A 135 4.10 -8.34 -11.94
C GLY A 135 4.79 -8.89 -10.69
N GLY A 136 4.77 -8.15 -9.57
CA GLY A 136 5.34 -8.60 -8.31
C GLY A 136 4.65 -9.83 -7.73
N ILE A 137 3.31 -9.89 -7.83
CA ILE A 137 2.53 -11.05 -7.39
C ILE A 137 2.83 -12.28 -8.25
N LEU A 138 2.87 -12.14 -9.58
CA LEU A 138 3.18 -13.25 -10.50
C LEU A 138 4.56 -13.86 -10.23
N ILE A 139 5.59 -13.03 -10.03
CA ILE A 139 6.95 -13.49 -9.71
C ILE A 139 6.99 -14.24 -8.37
N SER A 140 6.15 -13.82 -7.41
CA SER A 140 6.09 -14.42 -6.08
C SER A 140 5.31 -15.74 -6.05
N VAL A 141 4.35 -15.93 -6.96
CA VAL A 141 3.53 -17.16 -7.07
C VAL A 141 4.20 -18.22 -7.96
N LEU A 142 5.03 -17.82 -8.93
CA LEU A 142 5.77 -18.73 -9.82
C LEU A 142 7.07 -19.29 -9.21
N LYS A 143 7.42 -18.89 -7.99
CA LYS A 143 8.58 -19.40 -7.23
C LYS A 143 8.12 -20.35 -6.12
#